data_AF-A0AAU3F181-F1
#
_entry.id   AF-A0AAU3F181-F1
#
_cell.length_a   1.000
_cell.length_b   1.000
_cell.length_c   1.000
_cell.angle_alpha   90.00
_cell.angle_beta   90.00
_cell.angle_gamma   90.00
#
_symmetry.space_group_name_H-M   'P 1'
#
loop_
_entity.id
_entity.type
_entity.pdbx_description
1 polymer ?
#
loop_
_entity_poly.entity_id
_entity_poly.type
_entity_poly.pdbx_seq_one_letter_code
_entity_poly.pdbx_strand_id
1 'polypeptide(L)'
;MNSVQIRSAERALSVGTWLIVAGAMLYSILTVTPLMAVHTPDEWDWTAPILPLVVDAAVVIVVRLDAVLARLGGHGGRWPIALRWMTGCMTLALNVADSALRKDLVGVAVHAVAPLLLIVTAETGLAYRRAITAALAAQEARMRAEQNEREQAAREQREADEQRAREEREHAATLAREQREHEARLAREQTEREEAARREERERAEARERAEREAHERREREREQQQRERERLEREASQRREAEQQQREEAARREQQEREERAARERAALLAAGPVNERLPEDRARAVVHAAFAEGMPVRSAADLCGWSVGWVSTRYQEYRDTTAGRTLEGASS
;
A
#
# COMPACT_ATOMS: atom_id res chain seq x y z
N MET A 1 48.21 -44.35 0.48
CA MET A 1 48.45 -45.77 0.82
C MET A 1 47.20 -46.32 1.47
N ASN A 2 46.65 -47.42 0.94
CA ASN A 2 45.39 -47.97 1.45
C ASN A 2 45.60 -48.65 2.81
N SER A 3 44.65 -48.48 3.74
CA SER A 3 44.66 -49.09 5.09
C SER A 3 44.84 -50.61 5.09
N VAL A 4 44.53 -51.26 3.97
CA VAL A 4 44.75 -52.69 3.72
C VAL A 4 46.24 -53.02 3.56
N GLN A 5 47.01 -52.18 2.88
CA GLN A 5 48.46 -52.37 2.66
C GLN A 5 49.26 -52.18 3.97
N ILE A 6 48.80 -51.29 4.85
CA ILE A 6 49.42 -51.09 6.17
C ILE A 6 49.19 -52.33 7.05
N ARG A 7 47.98 -52.88 7.07
CA ARG A 7 47.65 -54.08 7.86
C ARG A 7 48.35 -55.34 7.34
N SER A 8 48.50 -55.51 6.02
CA SER A 8 49.23 -56.65 5.47
C SER A 8 50.73 -56.57 5.78
N ALA A 9 51.33 -55.38 5.70
CA ALA A 9 52.71 -55.15 6.08
C ALA A 9 52.96 -55.43 7.58
N GLU A 10 52.07 -54.98 8.47
CA GLU A 10 52.17 -55.27 9.91
C GLU A 10 52.10 -56.77 10.20
N ARG A 11 51.21 -57.50 9.50
CA ARG A 11 51.06 -58.95 9.66
C ARG A 11 52.29 -59.71 9.16
N ALA A 12 52.84 -59.32 8.01
CA ALA A 12 54.05 -59.93 7.45
C ALA A 12 55.26 -59.71 8.37
N LEU A 13 55.43 -58.50 8.91
CA LEU A 13 56.48 -58.18 9.88
C LEU A 13 56.33 -58.99 11.18
N SER A 14 55.10 -59.16 11.67
CA SER A 14 54.84 -59.97 12.86
C SER A 14 55.18 -61.44 12.63
N VAL A 15 54.78 -62.02 11.49
CA VAL A 15 55.08 -63.42 11.15
C VAL A 15 56.58 -63.64 10.98
N GLY A 16 57.27 -62.75 10.26
CA GLY A 16 58.72 -62.83 10.08
C GLY A 16 59.50 -62.75 11.39
N THR A 17 59.05 -61.90 12.32
CA THR A 17 59.67 -61.80 13.66
C THR A 17 59.54 -63.11 14.43
N TRP A 18 58.36 -63.75 14.42
CA TRP A 18 58.15 -65.03 15.11
C TRP A 18 58.97 -66.17 14.49
N LEU A 19 59.15 -66.19 13.18
CA LEU A 19 60.02 -67.17 12.51
C LEU A 19 61.48 -67.02 12.93
N ILE A 20 61.99 -65.80 13.04
CA ILE A 20 63.36 -65.53 13.50
C ILE A 20 63.54 -65.98 14.96
N VAL A 21 62.58 -65.66 15.84
CA VAL A 21 62.62 -66.09 17.25
C VAL A 21 62.59 -67.61 17.35
N ALA A 22 61.68 -68.28 16.64
CA ALA A 22 61.59 -69.74 16.64
C ALA A 22 62.89 -70.40 16.12
N GLY A 23 63.48 -69.84 15.06
CA GLY A 23 64.76 -70.32 14.52
C GLY A 23 65.92 -70.13 15.49
N ALA A 24 66.00 -68.99 16.18
CA ALA A 24 67.02 -68.73 17.19
C ALA A 24 66.90 -69.68 18.39
N MET A 25 65.67 -69.91 18.87
CA MET A 25 65.40 -70.89 19.94
C MET A 25 65.81 -72.31 19.55
N LEU A 26 65.44 -72.73 18.33
CA LEU A 26 65.81 -74.04 17.83
C LEU A 26 67.33 -74.20 17.72
N TYR A 27 68.01 -73.17 17.20
CA TYR A 27 69.47 -73.17 17.10
C TYR A 27 70.14 -73.23 18.47
N SER A 28 69.66 -72.44 19.43
CA SER A 28 70.13 -72.42 20.83
C SER A 28 69.97 -73.79 21.51
N ILE A 29 68.83 -74.46 21.33
CA ILE A 29 68.62 -75.82 21.82
C ILE A 29 69.63 -76.78 21.18
N LEU A 30 69.85 -76.70 19.87
CA LEU A 30 70.77 -77.60 19.16
C LEU A 30 72.25 -77.39 19.55
N THR A 31 72.66 -76.17 19.92
CA THR A 31 74.05 -75.87 20.28
C THR A 31 74.35 -76.01 21.77
N VAL A 32 73.41 -75.63 22.64
CA VAL A 32 73.65 -75.59 24.09
C VAL A 32 73.30 -76.92 24.78
N THR A 33 72.35 -77.69 24.26
CA THR A 33 72.02 -79.02 24.81
C THR A 33 73.24 -79.96 24.85
N PRO A 34 74.05 -80.12 23.78
CA PRO A 34 75.23 -80.98 23.86
C PRO A 34 76.30 -80.43 24.81
N LEU A 35 76.42 -79.10 24.96
CA LEU A 35 77.36 -78.48 25.91
C LEU A 35 76.97 -78.74 27.36
N MET A 36 75.67 -78.69 27.67
CA MET A 36 75.14 -78.98 29.01
C MET A 36 75.19 -80.46 29.35
N ALA A 37 74.92 -81.35 28.39
CA ALA A 37 75.03 -82.79 28.59
C ALA A 37 76.46 -83.19 29.01
N VAL A 38 77.49 -82.51 28.52
CA VAL A 38 78.89 -82.78 28.92
C VAL A 38 79.19 -82.37 30.37
N HIS A 39 78.41 -81.47 30.97
CA HIS A 39 78.64 -80.92 32.32
C HIS A 39 77.58 -81.34 33.34
N THR A 40 76.61 -82.15 32.92
CA THR A 40 75.52 -82.65 33.78
C THR A 40 75.82 -84.11 34.14
N PRO A 41 75.55 -84.57 35.37
CA PRO A 41 75.66 -86.00 35.70
C PRO A 41 74.70 -86.83 34.82
N ASP A 42 75.13 -88.01 34.37
CA ASP A 42 74.38 -88.88 33.44
C ASP A 42 72.91 -89.13 33.85
N GLU A 43 72.61 -89.17 35.15
CA GLU A 43 71.27 -89.35 35.69
C GLU A 43 70.30 -88.17 35.37
N TRP A 44 70.83 -87.00 34.98
CA TRP A 44 70.12 -85.72 34.82
C TRP A 44 70.21 -85.16 33.39
N ASP A 45 70.82 -85.89 32.45
CA ASP A 45 70.98 -85.46 31.05
C ASP A 45 69.66 -85.11 30.34
N TRP A 46 68.57 -85.73 30.77
CA TRP A 46 67.23 -85.42 30.26
C TRP A 46 66.81 -83.96 30.50
N THR A 47 67.46 -83.26 31.45
CA THR A 47 67.21 -81.85 31.76
C THR A 47 68.03 -80.88 30.90
N ALA A 48 69.03 -81.37 30.16
CA ALA A 48 69.90 -80.55 29.31
C ALA A 48 69.17 -79.59 28.34
N PRO A 49 68.03 -79.95 27.69
CA PRO A 49 67.31 -79.03 26.82
C PRO A 49 66.41 -78.01 27.57
N ILE A 50 66.20 -78.16 28.88
CA ILE A 50 65.32 -77.28 29.66
C ILE A 50 65.98 -75.91 29.89
N LEU A 51 67.27 -75.88 30.21
CA LEU A 51 67.99 -74.63 30.50
C LEU A 51 68.04 -73.67 29.29
N PRO A 52 68.41 -74.11 28.05
CA PRO A 52 68.37 -73.25 26.86
C PRO A 52 66.98 -72.68 26.61
N LEU A 53 65.93 -73.50 26.76
CA LEU A 53 64.55 -73.08 26.57
C LEU A 53 64.13 -71.97 27.54
N VAL A 54 64.53 -72.09 28.82
CA VAL A 54 64.24 -71.08 29.85
C VAL A 54 64.99 -69.77 29.58
N VAL A 55 66.26 -69.85 29.18
CA VAL A 55 67.07 -68.66 28.83
C VAL A 55 66.47 -67.93 27.63
N ASP A 56 66.10 -68.66 26.58
CA ASP A 56 65.49 -68.06 25.40
C ASP A 56 64.10 -67.49 25.69
N ALA A 57 63.28 -68.16 26.50
CA ALA A 57 62.00 -67.64 26.95
C ALA A 57 62.17 -66.33 27.73
N ALA A 58 63.17 -66.25 28.61
CA ALA A 58 63.48 -65.02 29.35
C ALA A 58 63.91 -63.88 28.41
N VAL A 59 64.74 -64.17 27.40
CA VAL A 59 65.14 -63.19 26.36
C VAL A 59 63.92 -62.68 25.60
N VAL A 60 63.05 -63.59 25.15
CA VAL A 60 61.82 -63.25 24.41
C VAL A 60 60.89 -62.39 25.27
N ILE A 61 60.69 -62.76 26.54
CA ILE A 61 59.86 -62.00 27.48
C ILE A 61 60.44 -60.59 27.66
N VAL A 62 61.75 -60.45 27.93
CA VAL A 62 62.39 -59.14 28.13
C VAL A 62 62.28 -58.26 26.88
N VAL A 63 62.55 -58.81 25.70
CA VAL A 63 62.43 -58.08 24.43
C VAL A 63 60.97 -57.69 24.16
N ARG A 64 60.00 -58.54 24.54
CA ARG A 64 58.59 -58.28 24.27
C ARG A 64 57.94 -57.34 25.28
N LEU A 65 58.36 -57.37 26.54
CA LEU A 65 57.87 -56.49 27.61
C LEU A 65 58.14 -55.02 27.25
N ASP A 66 59.33 -54.72 26.71
CA ASP A 66 59.71 -53.38 26.26
C ASP A 66 58.77 -52.86 25.15
N ALA A 67 58.34 -53.75 24.25
CA ALA A 67 57.40 -53.43 23.17
C ALA A 67 55.94 -53.29 23.63
N VAL A 68 55.58 -53.84 24.80
CA VAL A 68 54.26 -53.63 25.42
C VAL A 68 54.26 -52.33 26.24
N LEU A 69 55.33 -52.06 27.00
CA LEU A 69 55.52 -50.80 27.74
C LEU A 69 55.51 -49.57 26.82
N ALA A 70 56.19 -49.64 25.68
CA ALA A 70 56.20 -48.56 24.68
C ALA A 70 54.79 -48.30 24.09
N ARG A 71 53.92 -49.31 24.01
CA ARG A 71 52.53 -49.15 23.54
C ARG A 71 51.62 -48.52 24.59
N LEU A 72 51.97 -48.63 25.87
CA LEU A 72 51.21 -48.05 26.99
C LEU A 72 51.68 -46.63 27.37
N GLY A 73 52.58 -46.03 26.56
CA GLY A 73 53.11 -44.68 26.82
C GLY A 73 54.14 -44.61 27.96
N GLY A 74 54.54 -45.75 28.52
CA GLY A 74 55.55 -45.85 29.55
C GLY A 74 56.95 -45.91 28.93
N HIS A 75 57.84 -45.01 29.36
CA HIS A 75 59.27 -45.12 29.06
C HIS A 75 59.88 -46.03 30.12
N GLY A 76 60.24 -47.27 29.78
CA GLY A 76 60.91 -48.20 30.71
C GLY A 76 62.30 -47.75 31.19
N GLY A 77 62.71 -46.51 30.91
CA GLY A 77 64.02 -45.97 31.22
C GLY A 77 65.14 -46.64 30.42
N ARG A 78 66.36 -46.54 30.93
CA ARG A 78 67.57 -47.13 30.30
C ARG A 78 67.78 -48.60 30.71
N TRP A 79 67.00 -49.10 31.65
CA TRP A 79 67.14 -50.45 32.22
C TRP A 79 66.84 -51.60 31.23
N PRO A 80 65.78 -51.55 30.40
CA PRO A 80 65.53 -52.56 29.38
C PRO A 80 66.67 -52.66 28.35
N ILE A 81 67.29 -51.52 28.02
CA ILE A 81 68.45 -51.46 27.13
C ILE A 81 69.64 -52.17 27.80
N ALA A 82 69.93 -51.83 29.06
CA ALA A 82 71.01 -52.45 29.81
C ALA A 82 70.82 -53.98 29.95
N LEU A 83 69.60 -54.43 30.29
CA LEU A 83 69.26 -55.85 30.39
C LEU A 83 69.43 -56.57 29.04
N ARG A 84 68.99 -55.95 27.93
CA ARG A 84 69.13 -56.54 26.59
C ARG A 84 70.60 -56.71 26.19
N TRP A 85 71.42 -55.70 26.43
CA TRP A 85 72.86 -55.77 26.14
C TRP A 85 73.55 -56.79 27.03
N MET A 86 73.22 -56.85 28.31
CA MET A 86 73.78 -57.84 29.23
C MET A 86 73.45 -59.28 28.79
N THR A 87 72.17 -59.55 28.52
CA THR A 87 71.74 -60.87 28.07
C THR A 87 72.32 -61.22 26.69
N GLY A 88 72.33 -60.29 25.74
CA GLY A 88 72.91 -60.49 24.41
C GLY A 88 74.42 -60.78 24.46
N CYS A 89 75.17 -60.05 25.28
CA CYS A 89 76.60 -60.29 25.51
C CYS A 89 76.84 -61.65 26.16
N MET A 90 76.01 -62.06 27.12
CA MET A 90 76.12 -63.37 27.76
C MET A 90 75.83 -64.52 26.78
N THR A 91 74.78 -64.39 25.95
CA THR A 91 74.48 -65.37 24.89
C THR A 91 75.61 -65.45 23.86
N LEU A 92 76.18 -64.31 23.45
CA LEU A 92 77.33 -64.28 22.55
C LEU A 92 78.54 -64.99 23.17
N ALA A 93 78.85 -64.68 24.43
CA ALA A 93 79.95 -65.30 25.16
C ALA A 93 79.77 -66.83 25.24
N LEU A 94 78.58 -67.33 25.58
CA LEU A 94 78.30 -68.76 25.66
C LEU A 94 78.43 -69.48 24.31
N ASN A 95 77.92 -68.88 23.23
CA ASN A 95 78.01 -69.48 21.88
C ASN A 95 79.44 -69.50 21.34
N VAL A 96 80.27 -68.53 21.74
CA VAL A 96 81.64 -68.37 21.24
C VAL A 96 82.69 -69.03 22.16
N ALA A 97 82.35 -69.31 23.42
CA ALA A 97 83.28 -69.76 24.46
C ALA A 97 84.05 -71.03 24.09
N ASP A 98 83.38 -72.09 23.62
CA ASP A 98 84.06 -73.35 23.27
C ASP A 98 85.04 -73.16 22.09
N SER A 99 84.62 -72.44 21.04
CA SER A 99 85.50 -72.12 19.90
C SER A 99 86.66 -71.21 20.30
N ALA A 100 86.43 -70.23 21.18
CA ALA A 100 87.46 -69.32 21.68
C ALA A 100 88.50 -70.05 22.53
N LEU A 101 88.06 -70.96 23.42
CA LEU A 101 88.94 -71.79 24.24
C LEU A 101 89.82 -72.73 23.41
N ARG A 102 89.29 -73.21 22.28
CA ARG A 102 90.02 -74.03 21.30
C ARG A 102 90.89 -73.22 20.33
N LYS A 103 90.91 -71.87 20.44
CA LYS A 103 91.57 -70.93 19.52
C LYS A 103 91.10 -71.05 18.06
N ASP A 104 89.87 -71.53 17.84
CA ASP A 104 89.26 -71.61 16.51
C ASP A 104 88.55 -70.30 16.16
N LEU A 105 89.25 -69.43 15.44
CA LEU A 105 88.72 -68.14 15.00
C LEU A 105 87.54 -68.28 14.03
N VAL A 106 87.47 -69.37 13.26
CA VAL A 106 86.39 -69.62 12.32
C VAL A 106 85.13 -70.03 13.08
N GLY A 107 85.25 -70.93 14.05
CA GLY A 107 84.16 -71.29 14.95
C GLY A 107 83.61 -70.09 15.72
N VAL A 108 84.50 -69.23 16.25
CA VAL A 108 84.11 -67.97 16.89
C VAL A 108 83.27 -67.10 15.96
N ALA A 109 83.71 -66.93 14.71
CA ALA A 109 83.00 -66.10 13.73
C ALA A 109 81.62 -66.69 13.40
N VAL A 110 81.54 -68.00 13.12
CA VAL A 110 80.29 -68.68 12.75
C VAL A 110 79.27 -68.63 13.90
N HIS A 111 79.69 -68.90 15.13
CA HIS A 111 78.79 -68.91 16.28
C HIS A 111 78.43 -67.50 16.80
N ALA A 112 79.16 -66.46 16.39
CA ALA A 112 78.82 -65.06 16.69
C ALA A 112 77.73 -64.48 15.76
N VAL A 113 77.56 -65.01 14.55
CA VAL A 113 76.64 -64.43 13.54
C VAL A 113 75.21 -64.35 14.04
N ALA A 114 74.66 -65.45 14.57
CA ALA A 114 73.25 -65.48 15.01
C ALA A 114 72.98 -64.55 16.21
N PRO A 115 73.79 -64.54 17.29
CA PRO A 115 73.62 -63.58 18.39
C PRO A 115 73.76 -62.12 17.97
N LEU A 116 74.73 -61.80 17.10
CA LEU A 116 74.93 -60.43 16.61
C LEU A 116 73.75 -59.96 15.76
N LEU A 117 73.24 -60.80 14.85
CA LEU A 117 72.04 -60.49 14.07
C LEU A 117 70.82 -60.27 14.96
N LEU A 118 70.66 -61.05 16.03
CA LEU A 118 69.54 -60.88 16.97
C LEU A 118 69.62 -59.54 17.71
N ILE A 119 70.80 -59.16 18.23
CA ILE A 119 71.01 -57.88 18.91
C ILE A 119 70.75 -56.71 17.96
N VAL A 120 71.33 -56.74 16.75
CA VAL A 120 71.16 -55.67 15.75
C VAL A 120 69.71 -55.57 15.29
N THR A 121 69.02 -56.69 15.07
CA THR A 121 67.60 -56.71 14.66
C THR A 121 66.70 -56.20 15.78
N ALA A 122 67.02 -56.48 17.04
CA ALA A 122 66.26 -55.97 18.18
C ALA A 122 66.38 -54.44 18.31
N GLU A 123 67.59 -53.89 18.17
CA GLU A 123 67.82 -52.44 18.27
C GLU A 123 67.24 -51.67 17.07
N THR A 124 67.47 -52.16 15.85
CA THR A 124 66.87 -51.56 14.64
C THR A 124 65.35 -51.65 14.67
N GLY A 125 64.80 -52.77 15.13
CA GLY A 125 63.36 -52.97 15.26
C GLY A 125 62.68 -51.98 16.22
N LEU A 126 63.37 -51.52 17.27
CA LEU A 126 62.85 -50.50 18.18
C LEU A 126 62.85 -49.11 17.53
N ALA A 127 63.93 -48.76 16.83
CA ALA A 127 64.05 -47.49 16.11
C ALA A 127 62.99 -47.35 15.02
N TYR A 128 62.79 -48.39 14.20
CA TYR A 128 61.74 -48.41 13.18
C TYR A 128 60.34 -48.27 13.78
N ARG A 129 60.04 -48.96 14.89
CA ARG A 129 58.73 -48.83 15.54
C ARG A 129 58.48 -47.42 16.06
N ARG A 130 59.46 -46.80 16.71
CA ARG A 130 59.34 -45.41 17.19
C ARG A 130 59.09 -44.44 16.03
N ALA A 131 59.82 -44.58 14.92
CA ALA A 131 59.62 -43.77 13.73
C ALA A 131 58.22 -43.97 13.12
N ILE A 132 57.74 -45.21 13.02
CA ILE A 132 56.40 -45.51 12.50
C ILE A 132 55.32 -44.94 13.41
N THR A 133 55.41 -45.13 14.73
CA THR A 133 54.43 -44.58 15.68
C THR A 133 54.40 -43.06 15.64
N ALA A 134 55.57 -42.40 15.57
CA ALA A 134 55.65 -40.95 15.45
C ALA A 134 55.02 -40.45 14.14
N ALA A 135 55.28 -41.14 13.02
CA ALA A 135 54.70 -40.81 11.72
C ALA A 135 53.17 -40.97 11.71
N LEU A 136 52.65 -42.04 12.30
CA LEU A 136 51.20 -42.27 12.44
C LEU A 136 50.54 -41.21 13.32
N ALA A 137 51.13 -40.88 14.47
CA ALA A 137 50.62 -39.83 15.35
C ALA A 137 50.60 -38.45 14.66
N ALA A 138 51.66 -38.12 13.92
CA ALA A 138 51.71 -36.89 13.13
C ALA A 138 50.64 -36.86 12.02
N GLN A 139 50.39 -37.99 11.36
CA GLN A 139 49.34 -38.10 10.35
C GLN A 139 47.95 -37.94 10.96
N GLU A 140 47.65 -38.58 12.09
CA GLU A 140 46.38 -38.42 12.80
C GLU A 140 46.16 -36.97 13.27
N ALA A 141 47.20 -36.31 13.77
CA ALA A 141 47.12 -34.91 14.18
C ALA A 141 46.78 -33.99 13.00
N ARG A 142 47.39 -34.20 11.83
CA ARG A 142 47.07 -33.45 10.60
C ARG A 142 45.63 -33.68 10.15
N MET A 143 45.17 -34.93 10.14
CA MET A 143 43.79 -35.27 9.78
C MET A 143 42.77 -34.60 10.71
N ARG A 144 43.04 -34.58 12.02
CA ARG A 144 42.18 -33.89 13.00
C ARG A 144 42.18 -32.37 12.80
N ALA A 145 43.34 -31.78 12.52
CA ALA A 145 43.44 -30.35 12.22
C ALA A 145 42.63 -29.99 10.97
N GLU A 146 42.80 -30.72 9.86
CA GLU A 146 42.04 -30.50 8.63
C GLU A 146 40.52 -30.67 8.82
N GLN A 147 40.10 -31.63 9.65
CA GLN A 147 38.68 -31.81 9.98
C GLN A 147 38.13 -30.63 10.78
N ASN A 148 38.87 -30.17 11.79
CA ASN A 148 38.47 -29.03 12.60
C ASN A 148 38.40 -27.74 11.77
N GLU A 149 39.36 -27.51 10.86
CA GLU A 149 39.36 -26.37 9.94
C GLU A 149 38.15 -26.40 9.00
N ARG A 150 37.81 -27.58 8.44
CA ARG A 150 36.62 -27.74 7.60
C ARG A 150 35.33 -27.51 8.38
N GLU A 151 35.26 -27.98 9.61
CA GLU A 151 34.09 -27.77 10.46
C GLU A 151 33.93 -26.30 10.85
N GLN A 152 35.02 -25.62 11.20
CA GLN A 152 35.02 -24.17 11.47
C GLN A 152 34.59 -23.38 10.24
N ALA A 153 35.19 -23.63 9.08
CA ALA A 153 34.82 -22.97 7.83
C ALA A 153 33.35 -23.20 7.46
N ALA A 154 32.82 -24.41 7.69
CA ALA A 154 31.40 -24.70 7.45
C ALA A 154 30.47 -23.98 8.43
N ARG A 155 30.88 -23.80 9.70
CA ARG A 155 30.13 -23.01 10.69
C ARG A 155 30.12 -21.53 10.34
N GLU A 156 31.28 -20.96 10.00
CA GLU A 156 31.42 -19.57 9.58
C GLU A 156 30.57 -19.26 8.33
N GLN A 157 30.55 -20.17 7.36
CA GLN A 157 29.69 -20.02 6.16
C GLN A 157 28.20 -19.98 6.52
N ARG A 158 27.76 -20.89 7.40
CA ARG A 158 26.35 -20.92 7.84
C ARG A 158 25.97 -19.64 8.59
N GLU A 159 26.84 -19.15 9.47
CA GLU A 159 26.61 -17.90 10.20
C GLU A 159 26.55 -16.70 9.24
N ALA A 160 27.44 -16.63 8.24
CA ALA A 160 27.43 -15.58 7.23
C ALA A 160 26.16 -15.64 6.35
N ASP A 161 25.69 -16.83 5.99
CA ASP A 161 24.44 -17.00 5.23
C ASP A 161 23.22 -16.61 6.05
N GLU A 162 23.19 -16.95 7.35
CA GLU A 162 22.12 -16.53 8.26
C GLU A 162 22.10 -15.01 8.46
N GLN A 163 23.27 -14.37 8.58
CA GLN A 163 23.37 -12.91 8.68
C GLN A 163 22.85 -12.23 7.41
N ARG A 164 23.31 -12.68 6.23
CA ARG A 164 22.82 -12.17 4.94
C ARG A 164 21.31 -12.33 4.80
N ALA A 165 20.76 -13.48 5.18
CA ALA A 165 19.32 -13.71 5.13
C ALA A 165 18.53 -12.81 6.11
N ARG A 166 19.11 -12.42 7.26
CA ARG A 166 18.49 -11.45 8.18
C ARG A 166 18.53 -10.05 7.60
N GLU A 167 19.68 -9.62 7.10
CA GLU A 167 19.86 -8.30 6.46
C GLU A 167 18.91 -8.14 5.27
N GLU A 168 18.79 -9.16 4.41
CA GLU A 168 17.85 -9.15 3.28
C GLU A 168 16.39 -9.02 3.72
N ARG A 169 15.99 -9.71 4.80
CA ARG A 169 14.63 -9.60 5.36
C ARG A 169 14.37 -8.22 5.95
N GLU A 170 15.35 -7.64 6.64
CA GLU A 170 15.24 -6.30 7.22
C GLU A 170 15.19 -5.22 6.13
N HIS A 171 16.02 -5.33 5.09
CA HIS A 171 15.98 -4.45 3.93
C HIS A 171 14.64 -4.57 3.18
N ALA A 172 14.16 -5.79 2.93
CA ALA A 172 12.86 -6.01 2.29
C ALA A 172 11.70 -5.44 3.14
N ALA A 173 11.75 -5.62 4.47
CA ALA A 173 10.76 -5.05 5.38
C ALA A 173 10.79 -3.51 5.39
N THR A 174 11.97 -2.90 5.29
CA THR A 174 12.14 -1.45 5.21
C THR A 174 11.57 -0.91 3.90
N LEU A 175 11.93 -1.50 2.77
CA LEU A 175 11.39 -1.12 1.45
C LEU A 175 9.87 -1.28 1.40
N ALA A 176 9.31 -2.34 1.99
CA ALA A 176 7.86 -2.54 2.06
C ALA A 176 7.14 -1.54 3.00
N ARG A 177 7.84 -0.97 3.99
CA ARG A 177 7.29 0.13 4.82
C ARG A 177 7.33 1.43 4.04
N GLU A 178 8.44 1.75 3.41
CA GLU A 178 8.60 2.95 2.58
C GLU A 178 7.58 2.99 1.44
N GLN A 179 7.36 1.87 0.75
CA GLN A 179 6.32 1.76 -0.29
C GLN A 179 4.93 2.04 0.25
N ARG A 180 4.54 1.42 1.38
CA ARG A 180 3.23 1.66 2.00
C ARG A 180 3.06 3.10 2.48
N GLU A 181 4.12 3.72 3.00
CA GLU A 181 4.09 5.14 3.41
C GLU A 181 3.98 6.06 2.20
N HIS A 182 4.66 5.74 1.09
CA HIS A 182 4.56 6.50 -0.14
C HIS A 182 3.17 6.38 -0.76
N GLU A 183 2.61 5.17 -0.85
CA GLU A 183 1.24 4.93 -1.30
C GLU A 183 0.21 5.63 -0.41
N ALA A 184 0.37 5.56 0.92
CA ALA A 184 -0.49 6.28 1.84
C ALA A 184 -0.41 7.80 1.68
N ARG A 185 0.79 8.34 1.37
CA ARG A 185 0.98 9.76 1.09
C ARG A 185 0.29 10.17 -0.21
N LEU A 186 0.45 9.39 -1.27
CA LEU A 186 -0.24 9.61 -2.55
C LEU A 186 -1.76 9.54 -2.39
N ALA A 187 -2.27 8.57 -1.63
CA ALA A 187 -3.70 8.44 -1.35
C ALA A 187 -4.25 9.64 -0.55
N ARG A 188 -3.50 10.14 0.44
CA ARG A 188 -3.86 11.36 1.18
C ARG A 188 -3.87 12.57 0.27
N GLU A 189 -2.83 12.75 -0.54
CA GLU A 189 -2.74 13.86 -1.50
C GLU A 189 -3.87 13.83 -2.53
N GLN A 190 -4.24 12.65 -3.03
CA GLN A 190 -5.41 12.48 -3.91
C GLN A 190 -6.70 12.85 -3.19
N THR A 191 -6.91 12.36 -1.97
CA THR A 191 -8.10 12.67 -1.17
C THR A 191 -8.21 14.17 -0.88
N GLU A 192 -7.10 14.82 -0.51
CA GLU A 192 -7.04 16.26 -0.28
C GLU A 192 -7.34 17.06 -1.55
N ARG A 193 -6.82 16.64 -2.71
CA ARG A 193 -7.14 17.26 -4.00
C ARG A 193 -8.61 17.11 -4.37
N GLU A 194 -9.19 15.92 -4.17
CA GLU A 194 -10.61 15.67 -4.42
C GLU A 194 -11.50 16.49 -3.48
N GLU A 195 -11.16 16.58 -2.20
CA GLU A 195 -11.87 17.41 -1.23
C GLU A 195 -11.76 18.90 -1.56
N ALA A 196 -10.59 19.36 -1.99
CA ALA A 196 -10.40 20.74 -2.45
C ALA A 196 -11.24 21.02 -3.71
N ALA A 197 -11.25 20.10 -4.68
CA ALA A 197 -12.07 20.21 -5.87
C ALA A 197 -13.58 20.22 -5.55
N ARG A 198 -14.04 19.37 -4.62
CA ARG A 198 -15.43 19.37 -4.15
C ARG A 198 -15.80 20.65 -3.41
N ARG A 199 -14.88 21.21 -2.61
CA ARG A 199 -15.08 22.50 -1.94
C ARG A 199 -15.20 23.62 -2.96
N GLU A 200 -14.29 23.68 -3.93
CA GLU A 200 -14.34 24.68 -5.00
C GLU A 200 -15.60 24.55 -5.87
N GLU A 201 -16.05 23.32 -6.17
CA GLU A 201 -17.29 23.09 -6.91
C GLU A 201 -18.52 23.57 -6.12
N ARG A 202 -18.58 23.29 -4.81
CA ARG A 202 -19.65 23.79 -3.93
C ARG A 202 -19.64 25.32 -3.86
N GLU A 203 -18.48 25.94 -3.70
CA GLU A 203 -18.36 27.40 -3.69
C GLU A 203 -18.80 28.01 -5.02
N ARG A 204 -18.40 27.41 -6.15
CA ARG A 204 -18.85 27.84 -7.48
C ARG A 204 -20.37 27.66 -7.66
N ALA A 205 -20.94 26.57 -7.17
CA ALA A 205 -22.38 26.32 -7.22
C ALA A 205 -23.15 27.34 -6.36
N GLU A 206 -22.71 27.58 -5.12
CA GLU A 206 -23.29 28.60 -4.23
C GLU A 206 -23.13 30.01 -4.78
N ALA A 207 -22.02 30.32 -5.45
CA ALA A 207 -21.81 31.61 -6.10
C ALA A 207 -22.76 31.78 -7.30
N ARG A 208 -22.97 30.73 -8.11
CA ARG A 208 -23.96 30.73 -9.20
C ARG A 208 -25.38 30.90 -8.67
N GLU A 209 -25.74 30.16 -7.63
CA GLU A 209 -27.07 30.26 -7.04
C GLU A 209 -27.32 31.64 -6.43
N ARG A 210 -26.33 32.24 -5.75
CA ARG A 210 -26.40 33.63 -5.28
C ARG A 210 -26.57 34.61 -6.44
N ALA A 211 -25.78 34.46 -7.51
CA ALA A 211 -25.89 35.32 -8.68
C ALA A 211 -27.24 35.18 -9.39
N GLU A 212 -27.80 33.97 -9.45
CA GLU A 212 -29.13 33.71 -10.00
C GLU A 212 -30.24 34.32 -9.14
N ARG A 213 -30.17 34.18 -7.80
CA ARG A 213 -31.10 34.81 -6.87
C ARG A 213 -31.06 36.33 -7.00
N GLU A 214 -29.87 36.94 -7.01
CA GLU A 214 -29.73 38.39 -7.22
C GLU A 214 -30.23 38.85 -8.61
N ALA A 215 -30.01 38.05 -9.66
CA ALA A 215 -30.51 38.35 -10.99
C ALA A 215 -32.03 38.20 -11.08
N HIS A 216 -32.61 37.24 -10.36
CA HIS A 216 -34.06 37.07 -10.26
C HIS A 216 -34.69 38.22 -9.48
N GLU A 217 -34.13 38.58 -8.32
CA GLU A 217 -34.57 39.75 -7.55
C GLU A 217 -34.45 41.05 -8.34
N ARG A 218 -33.38 41.27 -9.11
CA ARG A 218 -33.27 42.43 -10.00
C ARG A 218 -34.39 42.46 -11.04
N ARG A 219 -34.68 41.32 -11.67
CA ARG A 219 -35.76 41.21 -12.66
C ARG A 219 -37.14 41.41 -12.04
N GLU A 220 -37.38 40.90 -10.83
CA GLU A 220 -38.63 41.13 -10.08
C GLU A 220 -38.79 42.61 -9.72
N ARG A 221 -37.73 43.27 -9.20
CA ARG A 221 -37.76 44.70 -8.91
C ARG A 221 -37.97 45.56 -10.15
N GLU A 222 -37.35 45.21 -11.28
CA GLU A 222 -37.58 45.88 -12.57
C GLU A 222 -39.03 45.71 -13.04
N ARG A 223 -39.61 44.51 -12.91
CA ARG A 223 -41.02 44.25 -13.24
C ARG A 223 -41.96 45.04 -12.34
N GLU A 224 -41.72 45.06 -11.03
CA GLU A 224 -42.50 45.85 -10.09
C GLU A 224 -42.40 47.36 -10.39
N GLN A 225 -41.21 47.87 -10.72
CA GLN A 225 -41.04 49.27 -11.12
C GLN A 225 -41.81 49.58 -12.40
N GLN A 226 -41.69 48.74 -13.43
CA GLN A 226 -42.44 48.90 -14.68
C GLN A 226 -43.96 48.83 -14.46
N GLN A 227 -44.42 47.97 -13.56
CA GLN A 227 -45.83 47.83 -13.25
C GLN A 227 -46.36 49.04 -12.48
N ARG A 228 -45.61 49.56 -11.49
CA ARG A 228 -45.95 50.81 -10.80
C ARG A 228 -45.96 52.01 -11.73
N GLU A 229 -45.02 52.07 -12.68
CA GLU A 229 -44.97 53.13 -13.68
C GLU A 229 -46.17 53.07 -14.63
N ARG A 230 -46.53 51.86 -15.10
CA ARG A 230 -47.74 51.65 -15.91
C ARG A 230 -49.01 52.04 -15.16
N GLU A 231 -49.18 51.60 -13.91
CA GLU A 231 -50.32 51.98 -13.09
C GLU A 231 -50.40 53.49 -12.88
N ARG A 232 -49.26 54.16 -12.68
CA ARG A 232 -49.21 55.61 -12.53
C ARG A 232 -49.64 56.32 -13.82
N LEU A 233 -49.11 55.89 -14.97
CA LEU A 233 -49.49 56.43 -16.28
C LEU A 233 -50.97 56.18 -16.60
N GLU A 234 -51.50 55.02 -16.24
CA GLU A 234 -52.90 54.67 -16.45
C GLU A 234 -53.83 55.52 -15.57
N ARG A 235 -53.48 55.74 -14.29
CA ARG A 235 -54.22 56.66 -13.39
C ARG A 235 -54.15 58.11 -13.86
N GLU A 236 -53.01 58.58 -14.34
CA GLU A 236 -52.89 59.93 -14.91
C GLU A 236 -53.72 60.06 -16.20
N ALA A 237 -53.75 59.01 -17.04
CA ALA A 237 -54.57 59.00 -18.26
C ALA A 237 -56.07 58.92 -17.96
N SER A 238 -56.50 58.15 -16.95
CA SER A 238 -57.91 58.09 -16.55
C SER A 238 -58.38 59.42 -15.96
N GLN A 239 -57.58 60.04 -15.08
CA GLN A 239 -57.88 61.36 -14.51
C GLN A 239 -58.00 62.46 -15.57
N ARG A 240 -57.15 62.43 -16.61
CA ARG A 240 -57.26 63.38 -17.74
C ARG A 240 -58.54 63.18 -18.53
N ARG A 241 -58.94 61.94 -18.80
CA ARG A 241 -60.19 61.65 -19.53
C ARG A 241 -61.42 62.06 -18.73
N GLU A 242 -61.43 61.80 -17.43
CA GLU A 242 -62.52 62.22 -16.53
C GLU A 242 -62.63 63.75 -16.47
N ALA A 243 -61.50 64.46 -16.33
CA ALA A 243 -61.49 65.92 -16.34
C ALA A 243 -61.95 66.51 -17.68
N GLU A 244 -61.54 65.93 -18.81
CA GLU A 244 -62.01 66.35 -20.14
C GLU A 244 -63.51 66.07 -20.34
N GLN A 245 -64.03 64.96 -19.84
CA GLN A 245 -65.47 64.66 -19.89
C GLN A 245 -66.28 65.66 -19.06
N GLN A 246 -65.85 65.94 -17.83
CA GLN A 246 -66.51 66.93 -16.97
C GLN A 246 -66.52 68.33 -17.60
N GLN A 247 -65.41 68.75 -18.22
CA GLN A 247 -65.35 70.04 -18.92
C GLN A 247 -66.29 70.10 -20.13
N ARG A 248 -66.42 69.01 -20.90
CA ARG A 248 -67.35 68.94 -22.03
C ARG A 248 -68.81 68.96 -21.58
N GLU A 249 -69.15 68.27 -20.50
CA GLU A 249 -70.48 68.27 -19.93
C GLU A 249 -70.88 69.64 -19.35
N GLU A 250 -69.96 70.31 -18.64
CA GLU A 250 -70.21 71.67 -18.15
C GLU A 250 -70.36 72.69 -19.28
N ALA A 251 -69.54 72.59 -20.34
CA ALA A 251 -69.66 73.46 -21.50
C ALA A 251 -71.00 73.26 -22.23
N ALA A 252 -71.42 72.00 -22.42
CA ALA A 252 -72.71 71.67 -23.03
C ALA A 252 -73.90 72.19 -22.20
N ARG A 253 -73.84 72.09 -20.86
CA ARG A 253 -74.88 72.64 -19.98
C ARG A 253 -74.99 74.15 -20.06
N ARG A 254 -73.86 74.88 -20.13
CA ARG A 254 -73.86 76.34 -20.29
C ARG A 254 -74.43 76.77 -21.64
N GLU A 255 -74.07 76.08 -22.71
CA GLU A 255 -74.57 76.39 -24.05
C GLU A 255 -76.09 76.14 -24.17
N GLN A 256 -76.60 75.10 -23.52
CA GLN A 256 -78.03 74.80 -23.51
C GLN A 256 -78.85 75.84 -22.72
N GLN A 257 -78.36 76.26 -21.55
CA GLN A 257 -79.01 77.31 -20.75
C GLN A 257 -79.06 78.66 -21.48
N GLU A 258 -77.98 79.05 -22.19
CA GLU A 258 -77.98 80.29 -22.97
C GLU A 258 -78.97 80.27 -24.14
N ARG A 259 -79.18 79.11 -24.79
CA ARG A 259 -80.15 78.98 -25.89
C ARG A 259 -81.59 79.09 -25.40
N GLU A 260 -81.89 78.50 -24.23
CA GLU A 260 -83.21 78.56 -23.62
C GLU A 260 -83.58 79.98 -23.16
N GLU A 261 -82.63 80.73 -22.57
CA GLU A 261 -82.85 82.12 -22.18
C GLU A 261 -83.11 83.06 -23.37
N ARG A 262 -82.37 82.90 -24.48
CA ARG A 262 -82.58 83.73 -25.68
C ARG A 262 -83.97 83.47 -26.29
N ALA A 263 -84.38 82.21 -26.38
CA ALA A 263 -85.69 81.85 -26.89
C ALA A 263 -86.84 82.37 -26.01
N ALA A 264 -86.66 82.42 -24.69
CA ALA A 264 -87.65 82.99 -23.76
C ALA A 264 -87.81 84.51 -23.94
N ARG A 265 -86.70 85.25 -24.14
CA ARG A 265 -86.73 86.71 -24.35
C ARG A 265 -87.42 87.09 -25.66
N GLU A 266 -87.18 86.33 -26.74
CA GLU A 266 -87.84 86.56 -28.03
C GLU A 266 -89.36 86.28 -27.97
N ARG A 267 -89.78 85.24 -27.24
CA ARG A 267 -91.22 84.94 -27.03
C ARG A 267 -91.91 86.03 -26.22
N ALA A 268 -91.31 86.51 -25.14
CA ALA A 268 -91.85 87.59 -24.33
C ALA A 268 -92.02 88.88 -25.14
N ALA A 269 -91.07 89.20 -26.03
CA ALA A 269 -91.15 90.37 -26.90
C ALA A 269 -92.29 90.29 -27.92
N LEU A 270 -92.59 89.09 -28.44
CA LEU A 270 -93.69 88.88 -29.39
C LEU A 270 -95.09 89.00 -28.74
N LEU A 271 -95.20 88.67 -27.45
CA LEU A 271 -96.46 88.68 -26.70
C LEU A 271 -96.74 90.02 -26.00
N ALA A 272 -95.72 90.86 -25.82
CA ALA A 272 -95.86 92.20 -25.24
C ALA A 272 -96.41 93.25 -26.23
N ALA A 273 -96.47 92.93 -27.52
CA ALA A 273 -97.18 93.76 -28.50
C ALA A 273 -98.68 93.59 -28.27
N GLY A 274 -99.33 94.57 -27.63
CA GLY A 274 -100.75 94.54 -27.28
C GLY A 274 -101.70 94.31 -28.48
N PRO A 275 -103.02 94.22 -28.23
CA PRO A 275 -104.00 93.86 -29.26
C PRO A 275 -103.92 94.80 -30.46
N VAL A 276 -103.82 94.20 -31.64
CA VAL A 276 -103.66 94.93 -32.91
C VAL A 276 -105.02 95.10 -33.57
N ASN A 277 -105.34 96.34 -33.93
CA ASN A 277 -106.59 96.68 -34.61
C ASN A 277 -106.56 96.36 -36.12
N GLU A 278 -105.39 95.98 -36.65
CA GLU A 278 -105.17 95.59 -38.04
C GLU A 278 -104.49 94.23 -38.11
N ARG A 279 -104.85 93.45 -39.13
CA ARG A 279 -104.36 92.09 -39.35
C ARG A 279 -102.85 92.10 -39.63
N LEU A 280 -102.05 91.45 -38.79
CA LEU A 280 -100.60 91.33 -38.98
C LEU A 280 -100.25 90.51 -40.24
N PRO A 281 -99.07 90.70 -40.84
CA PRO A 281 -98.53 89.80 -41.86
C PRO A 281 -98.50 88.36 -41.36
N GLU A 282 -98.80 87.39 -42.24
CA GLU A 282 -98.99 85.99 -41.86
C GLU A 282 -97.79 85.40 -41.10
N ASP A 283 -96.57 85.67 -41.54
CA ASP A 283 -95.35 85.16 -40.90
C ASP A 283 -95.22 85.65 -39.45
N ARG A 284 -95.59 86.92 -39.21
CA ARG A 284 -95.56 87.53 -37.88
C ARG A 284 -96.72 87.05 -37.02
N ALA A 285 -97.91 86.87 -37.61
CA ALA A 285 -99.06 86.28 -36.93
C ALA A 285 -98.78 84.83 -36.51
N ARG A 286 -98.12 84.03 -37.35
CA ARG A 286 -97.68 82.66 -37.01
C ARG A 286 -96.71 82.66 -35.84
N ALA A 287 -95.73 83.57 -35.82
CA ALA A 287 -94.77 83.69 -34.72
C ALA A 287 -95.44 84.06 -33.38
N VAL A 288 -96.40 85.01 -33.40
CA VAL A 288 -97.18 85.40 -32.23
C VAL A 288 -98.08 84.25 -31.76
N VAL A 289 -98.71 83.52 -32.68
CA VAL A 289 -99.57 82.37 -32.35
C VAL A 289 -98.77 81.20 -31.79
N HIS A 290 -97.57 80.93 -32.32
CA HIS A 290 -96.64 79.93 -31.76
C HIS A 290 -96.15 80.31 -30.36
N ALA A 291 -95.76 81.58 -30.15
CA ALA A 291 -95.38 82.08 -28.83
C ALA A 291 -96.55 82.00 -27.83
N ALA A 292 -97.77 82.36 -28.26
CA ALA A 292 -98.96 82.32 -27.43
C ALA A 292 -99.35 80.88 -27.06
N PHE A 293 -99.20 79.93 -28.00
CA PHE A 293 -99.41 78.50 -27.74
C PHE A 293 -98.41 77.95 -26.72
N ALA A 294 -97.12 78.31 -26.85
CA ALA A 294 -96.07 77.87 -25.94
C ALA A 294 -96.26 78.39 -24.50
N GLU A 295 -96.80 79.60 -24.33
CA GLU A 295 -97.16 80.20 -23.03
C GLU A 295 -98.58 79.80 -22.55
N GLY A 296 -99.27 78.90 -23.27
CA GLY A 296 -100.58 78.39 -22.88
C GLY A 296 -101.74 79.40 -22.96
N MET A 297 -101.60 80.47 -23.75
CA MET A 297 -102.65 81.48 -23.87
C MET A 297 -103.91 80.95 -24.54
N PRO A 298 -105.09 81.51 -24.24
CA PRO A 298 -106.32 81.16 -24.94
C PRO A 298 -106.26 81.58 -26.42
N VAL A 299 -106.84 80.74 -27.30
CA VAL A 299 -106.94 81.00 -28.76
C VAL A 299 -107.52 82.39 -29.07
N ARG A 300 -108.46 82.86 -28.25
CA ARG A 300 -109.07 84.19 -28.41
C ARG A 300 -108.07 85.32 -28.17
N SER A 301 -107.27 85.23 -27.11
CA SER A 301 -106.22 86.20 -26.81
C SER A 301 -105.13 86.21 -27.89
N ALA A 302 -104.76 85.05 -28.41
CA ALA A 302 -103.81 84.95 -29.53
C ALA A 302 -104.37 85.55 -30.83
N ALA A 303 -105.68 85.45 -31.06
CA ALA A 303 -106.36 86.10 -32.18
C ALA A 303 -106.38 87.64 -32.04
N ASP A 304 -106.62 88.15 -30.84
CA ASP A 304 -106.59 89.58 -30.56
C ASP A 304 -105.17 90.16 -30.73
N LEU A 305 -104.13 89.40 -30.39
CA LEU A 305 -102.72 89.79 -30.51
C LEU A 305 -102.19 89.77 -31.95
N CYS A 306 -102.84 89.06 -32.87
CA CYS A 306 -102.40 89.01 -34.27
C CYS A 306 -103.37 89.66 -35.26
N GLY A 307 -104.61 89.94 -34.86
CA GLY A 307 -105.65 90.52 -35.71
C GLY A 307 -106.20 89.54 -36.75
N TRP A 308 -105.94 88.23 -36.59
CA TRP A 308 -106.50 87.18 -37.44
C TRP A 308 -107.73 86.55 -36.81
N SER A 309 -108.55 85.87 -37.62
CA SER A 309 -109.75 85.22 -37.13
C SER A 309 -109.42 84.09 -36.15
N VAL A 310 -110.27 83.94 -35.13
CA VAL A 310 -110.18 82.85 -34.14
C VAL A 310 -110.10 81.47 -34.83
N GLY A 311 -110.80 81.29 -35.96
CA GLY A 311 -110.74 80.06 -36.75
C GLY A 311 -109.35 79.78 -37.32
N TRP A 312 -108.64 80.79 -37.82
CA TRP A 312 -107.28 80.62 -38.32
C TRP A 312 -106.29 80.32 -37.20
N VAL A 313 -106.41 81.01 -36.05
CA VAL A 313 -105.56 80.77 -34.86
C VAL A 313 -105.82 79.38 -34.26
N SER A 314 -107.07 78.94 -34.20
CA SER A 314 -107.44 77.62 -33.66
C SER A 314 -106.82 76.48 -34.48
N THR A 315 -106.79 76.61 -35.81
CA THR A 315 -106.13 75.62 -36.68
C THR A 315 -104.64 75.52 -36.37
N ARG A 316 -103.96 76.66 -36.16
CA ARG A 316 -102.52 76.69 -35.82
C ARG A 316 -102.24 76.13 -34.43
N TYR A 317 -103.11 76.40 -33.45
CA TYR A 317 -103.02 75.78 -32.12
C TYR A 317 -103.12 74.25 -32.18
N GLN A 318 -103.99 73.71 -33.04
CA GLN A 318 -104.08 72.26 -33.22
C GLN A 318 -102.85 71.68 -33.92
N GLU A 319 -102.34 72.31 -34.97
CA GLU A 319 -101.10 71.88 -35.62
C GLU A 319 -99.92 71.81 -34.63
N TYR A 320 -99.79 72.79 -33.72
CA TYR A 320 -98.74 72.77 -32.69
C TYR A 320 -98.98 71.71 -31.60
N ARG A 321 -100.23 71.45 -31.25
CA ARG A 321 -100.58 70.36 -30.32
C ARG A 321 -100.24 68.99 -30.91
N ASP A 322 -100.55 68.78 -32.19
CA ASP A 322 -100.25 67.53 -32.90
C ASP A 322 -98.73 67.33 -33.07
N THR A 323 -97.99 68.40 -33.37
CA THR A 323 -96.52 68.35 -33.49
C THR A 323 -95.83 68.06 -32.15
N THR A 324 -96.35 68.62 -31.05
CA THR A 324 -95.79 68.38 -29.71
C THR A 324 -96.09 66.96 -29.23
N ALA A 325 -97.31 66.47 -29.46
CA ALA A 325 -97.70 65.10 -29.14
C ALA A 325 -96.87 64.06 -29.92
N GLY A 326 -96.56 64.33 -31.19
CA GLY A 326 -95.68 63.49 -32.02
C GLY A 326 -94.25 63.38 -31.47
N ARG A 327 -93.67 64.47 -30.97
CA ARG A 327 -92.29 64.47 -30.40
C ARG A 327 -92.15 63.69 -29.10
N THR A 328 -93.18 63.66 -28.25
CA THR A 328 -93.15 62.86 -27.01
C THR A 328 -93.19 61.35 -27.24
N LEU A 329 -93.70 60.88 -28.38
CA LEU A 329 -93.75 59.45 -28.71
C LEU A 329 -92.47 58.95 -29.38
N GLU A 330 -91.71 59.81 -30.07
CA GLU A 330 -90.39 59.48 -30.60
C GLU A 330 -89.27 59.53 -29.54
N GLY A 331 -89.48 60.27 -28.43
CA GLY A 331 -88.50 60.37 -27.35
C GLY A 331 -88.52 59.24 -26.31
N ALA A 332 -89.48 58.31 -26.38
CA ALA A 332 -89.61 57.17 -25.46
C ALA A 332 -89.12 55.84 -26.04
N SER A 333 -88.57 55.85 -27.27
CA SER A 333 -88.14 54.68 -28.03
C SER A 333 -86.65 54.73 -28.41
N SER A 334 -85.80 55.34 -27.58
CA SER A 334 -84.34 55.26 -27.70
C SER A 334 -83.67 54.96 -26.37
#